data_AF-A0A9E0MEU8-F1
#
_entry.id   AF-A0A9E0MEU8-F1
#
_cell.length_a   1.000
_cell.length_b   1.000
_cell.length_c   1.000
_cell.angle_alpha   90.00
_cell.angle_beta   90.00
_cell.angle_gamma   90.00
#
_symmetry.space_group_name_H-M   'P 1'
#
loop_
_entity.id
_entity.type
_entity.pdbx_description
1 polymer ?
#
loop_
_entity_poly.entity_id
_entity_poly.type
_entity_poly.pdbx_seq_one_letter_code
_entity_poly.pdbx_strand_id
1 'polypeptide(L)' 'MLRLGDQIRLTRTEIAMFTKITDIKPVAIRTLDDLDAYIARCKAHYWGVSEQTQFVHWLIDREYRQCHGVG' A
#
# COMPACT_ATOMS: atom_id res chain seq x y z
N MET A 1 -10.38 0.07 4.90
CA MET A 1 -9.93 1.47 4.96
C MET A 1 -11.14 2.32 5.30
N LEU A 2 -11.01 3.34 6.12
CA LEU A 2 -12.12 4.28 6.36
C LEU A 2 -12.01 5.44 5.37
N ARG A 3 -13.09 5.75 4.67
CA ARG A 3 -13.19 6.91 3.76
C ARG A 3 -14.07 7.98 4.40
N LEU A 4 -13.60 9.21 4.43
CA LEU A 4 -14.29 10.41 4.92
C LEU A 4 -14.17 11.50 3.86
N GLY A 5 -15.06 11.43 2.85
CA GLY A 5 -14.92 12.25 1.64
C GLY A 5 -13.64 11.89 0.89
N ASP A 6 -12.84 12.91 0.55
CA ASP A 6 -11.53 12.74 -0.11
C ASP A 6 -10.43 12.25 0.84
N GLN A 7 -10.70 12.24 2.16
CA GLN A 7 -9.76 11.73 3.14
C GLN A 7 -9.93 10.23 3.34
N ILE A 8 -8.81 9.55 3.50
CA ILE A 8 -8.74 8.16 3.89
C ILE A 8 -8.03 8.03 5.24
N ARG A 9 -8.37 6.95 5.94
CA ARG A 9 -7.62 6.51 7.11
C ARG A 9 -7.44 5.01 7.02
N LEU A 10 -6.17 4.60 6.93
CA LEU A 10 -5.81 3.20 7.05
C LEU A 10 -6.13 2.70 8.46
N THR A 11 -6.74 1.52 8.52
CA THR A 11 -6.97 0.79 9.76
C THR A 11 -5.67 0.21 10.30
N ARG A 12 -5.65 -0.17 11.58
CA ARG A 12 -4.47 -0.82 12.19
C ARG A 12 -4.07 -2.10 11.44
N THR A 13 -5.04 -2.86 10.95
CA THR A 13 -4.81 -4.10 10.20
C THR A 13 -4.12 -3.81 8.86
N GLU A 14 -4.60 -2.82 8.11
CA GLU A 14 -4.00 -2.42 6.83
C GLU A 14 -2.56 -1.93 7.02
N ILE A 15 -2.33 -1.10 8.04
CA ILE A 15 -0.98 -0.62 8.39
C ILE A 15 -0.06 -1.81 8.71
N ALA A 16 -0.52 -2.77 9.49
CA ALA A 16 0.26 -3.96 9.85
C ALA A 16 0.57 -4.82 8.62
N MET A 17 -0.40 -5.01 7.71
CA MET A 17 -0.21 -5.77 6.47
C MET A 17 0.78 -5.11 5.53
N PHE A 18 0.62 -3.80 5.26
CA PHE A 18 1.56 -3.06 4.42
C PHE A 18 2.97 -3.07 5.01
N THR A 19 3.11 -2.88 6.33
CA THR A 19 4.42 -2.96 7.00
C THR A 19 5.02 -4.36 6.87
N LYS A 20 4.22 -5.42 7.00
CA LYS A 20 4.70 -6.80 6.86
C LYS A 20 5.16 -7.13 5.44
N ILE A 21 4.48 -6.60 4.43
CA ILE A 21 4.80 -6.88 3.01
C ILE A 21 6.00 -6.05 2.55
N THR A 22 6.04 -4.77 2.94
CA THR A 22 6.97 -3.80 2.37
C THR A 22 8.14 -3.46 3.28
N ASP A 23 8.12 -3.89 4.54
CA ASP A 23 9.03 -3.46 5.61
C ASP A 23 9.05 -1.92 5.86
N ILE A 24 8.19 -1.18 5.16
CA ILE A 24 8.04 0.26 5.25
C ILE A 24 6.73 0.53 5.96
N LYS A 25 6.77 1.37 7.00
CA LYS A 25 5.55 1.74 7.73
C LYS A 25 4.79 2.82 6.97
N PRO A 26 3.50 2.62 6.62
CA PRO A 26 2.67 3.68 6.05
C PRO A 26 2.33 4.68 7.15
N VAL A 27 3.03 5.83 7.14
CA VAL A 27 2.83 6.93 8.09
C VAL A 27 2.22 8.13 7.39
N ALA A 28 1.34 8.85 8.09
CA ALA A 28 0.71 10.08 7.62
C ALA A 28 -0.15 9.98 6.34
N ILE A 29 -0.63 8.78 5.98
CA ILE A 29 -1.54 8.61 4.83
C ILE A 29 -2.94 9.14 5.18
N ARG A 30 -3.34 10.22 4.51
CA ARG A 30 -4.61 10.92 4.72
C ARG A 30 -5.45 11.04 3.46
N THR A 31 -4.87 10.87 2.28
CA THR A 31 -5.56 10.91 0.98
C THR A 31 -5.20 9.68 0.14
N LEU A 32 -5.94 9.47 -0.96
CA LEU A 32 -5.59 8.45 -1.95
C LEU A 32 -4.24 8.77 -2.62
N ASP A 33 -3.95 10.04 -2.91
CA ASP A 33 -2.64 10.47 -3.42
C ASP A 33 -1.49 10.13 -2.46
N ASP A 34 -1.69 10.30 -1.14
CA ASP A 34 -0.69 9.91 -0.14
C ASP A 34 -0.42 8.39 -0.19
N LEU A 35 -1.48 7.61 -0.44
CA LEU A 35 -1.39 6.17 -0.57
C LEU A 35 -0.66 5.80 -1.86
N ASP A 36 -0.99 6.40 -2.99
CA ASP A 36 -0.31 6.15 -4.26
C ASP A 36 1.18 6.52 -4.20
N ALA A 37 1.52 7.65 -3.57
CA ALA A 37 2.90 8.05 -3.34
C ALA A 37 3.66 7.05 -2.44
N TYR A 38 3.01 6.54 -1.40
CA TYR A 38 3.56 5.48 -0.56
C TYR A 38 3.82 4.20 -1.36
N ILE A 39 2.87 3.76 -2.19
CA ILE A 39 2.99 2.56 -3.02
C ILE A 39 4.15 2.73 -4.03
N ALA A 40 4.25 3.90 -4.68
CA ALA A 40 5.34 4.21 -5.60
C ALA A 40 6.71 4.15 -4.90
N ARG A 41 6.82 4.68 -3.67
CA ARG A 41 8.03 4.59 -2.86
C ARG A 41 8.38 3.15 -2.51
N CYS A 42 7.40 2.32 -2.13
CA CYS A 42 7.62 0.91 -1.85
C CYS A 42 8.12 0.18 -3.11
N LYS A 43 7.49 0.38 -4.27
CA LYS A 43 7.93 -0.23 -5.53
C LYS A 43 9.33 0.23 -5.96
N ALA A 44 9.67 1.50 -5.72
CA ALA A 44 11.02 2.01 -6.00
C ALA A 44 12.09 1.43 -5.05
N HIS A 45 11.73 1.13 -3.80
CA HIS A 45 12.62 0.49 -2.83
C HIS A 45 12.96 -0.95 -3.26
N TYR A 46 11.94 -1.70 -3.69
CA TYR A 46 12.12 -3.01 -4.31
C TYR A 46 12.49 -2.86 -5.78
N TRP A 47 13.75 -2.48 -6.03
CA TRP A 47 14.30 -2.36 -7.38
C TRP A 47 14.77 -3.73 -7.90
N GLY A 48 14.45 -4.04 -9.16
CA GLY A 48 14.85 -5.29 -9.82
C GLY A 48 13.68 -5.99 -10.54
N VAL A 49 14.01 -6.94 -11.43
CA VAL A 49 13.02 -7.73 -12.20
C VAL A 49 12.94 -9.18 -11.74
N SER A 50 13.49 -9.49 -10.55
CA SER A 50 13.40 -10.84 -9.99
C SER A 50 11.93 -11.22 -9.73
N GLU A 51 11.61 -12.51 -9.82
CA GLU A 51 10.27 -13.01 -9.48
C GLU A 51 9.83 -12.59 -8.08
N GLN A 52 10.77 -12.50 -7.12
CA GLN A 52 10.49 -12.00 -5.78
C GLN A 52 10.06 -10.54 -5.77
N THR A 53 10.69 -9.69 -6.60
CA THR A 53 10.32 -8.26 -6.72
C THR A 53 8.94 -8.11 -7.36
N GLN A 54 8.67 -8.87 -8.42
CA GLN A 54 7.36 -8.88 -9.07
C GLN A 54 6.26 -9.41 -8.13
N PHE A 55 6.56 -10.43 -7.33
CA PHE A 55 5.64 -10.96 -6.33
C PHE A 55 5.32 -9.94 -5.23
N VAL A 56 6.32 -9.20 -4.75
CA VAL A 56 6.11 -8.10 -3.79
C VAL A 56 5.27 -6.99 -4.42
N HIS A 57 5.56 -6.58 -5.66
CA HIS A 57 4.75 -5.56 -6.35
C HIS A 57 3.30 -6.00 -6.53
N TRP A 58 3.07 -7.27 -6.91
CA TRP A 58 1.74 -7.85 -7.04
C TRP A 58 0.99 -7.91 -5.70
N LEU A 59 1.67 -8.29 -4.61
CA LEU A 59 1.10 -8.29 -3.25
C LEU A 59 0.65 -6.89 -2.83
N ILE A 60 1.49 -5.89 -3.08
CA ILE A 60 1.17 -4.49 -2.80
C ILE A 60 -0.08 -4.04 -3.58
N ASP A 61 -0.17 -4.36 -4.87
CA ASP A 61 -1.31 -4.00 -5.71
C ASP A 61 -2.60 -4.73 -5.29
N ARG A 62 -2.49 -5.98 -4.86
CA ARG A 62 -3.63 -6.75 -4.33
C ARG A 62 -4.19 -6.13 -3.05
N GLU A 63 -3.32 -5.75 -2.12
CA GLU A 63 -3.75 -5.10 -0.87
C GLU A 63 -4.36 -3.72 -1.13
N TYR A 64 -3.80 -2.97 -2.09
CA TYR A 64 -4.37 -1.71 -2.54
C TYR A 64 -5.80 -1.87 -3.10
N ARG A 65 -6.04 -2.89 -3.95
CA ARG A 65 -7.38 -3.17 -4.49
C ARG A 65 -8.39 -3.57 -3.41
N GLN A 66 -7.97 -4.40 -2.44
CA GLN A 66 -8.80 -4.74 -1.29
C GLN A 66 -9.17 -3.50 -0.47
N CYS A 67 -8.23 -2.57 -0.27
CA CYS A 67 -8.50 -1.30 0.41
C CYS A 67 -9.51 -0.44 -0.36
N HIS A 68 -9.57 -0.56 -1.69
CA HIS A 68 -10.52 0.16 -2.55
C HIS A 68 -11.92 -0.48 -2.62
N GLY A 69 -12.12 -1.69 -2.08
CA GLY A 69 -13.41 -2.38 -2.12
C GLY A 69 -13.85 -2.81 -3.52
N VAL A 70 -12.94 -2.82 -4.49
CA VAL A 70 -13.18 -3.36 -5.84
C VAL A 70 -12.80 -4.83 -5.79
N GLY A 71 -13.74 -5.66 -5.34
CA GLY A 71 -13.68 -7.12 -5.38
C GLY A 71 -14.54 -7.66 -6.50
#